data_AF-A0A662UY51-F1
#
_entry.id   AF-A0A662UY51-F1
#
_cell.length_a   1.000
_cell.length_b   1.000
_cell.length_c   1.000
_cell.angle_alpha   90.00
_cell.angle_beta   90.00
_cell.angle_gamma   90.00
#
_symmetry.space_group_name_H-M   'P 1'
#
loop_
_entity.id
_entity.type
_entity.pdbx_description
1 polymer ?
#
loop_
_entity_poly.entity_id
_entity_poly.type
_entity_poly.pdbx_seq_one_letter_code
_entity_poly.pdbx_strand_id
1 'polypeptide(L)'
;MIDIIKQVSQIREKLERYGTWLEGFNIGFCNGFNAVFNGLTLTLELLDYYYNVWASYDVSRLSREEIESRRRENAERVIEITKWAFIDAMSIIEFSLKDAVRIVDPSILKSIEARKSRGCRRKRVFIYLRDIVEELKNRNCMSDEVYGNWITLITIRNLVVHNNAIADSNKVLRIGDMEIYLKKGQMLKGKLDFFVKLMNHAVDSYKQTLEALLTCSSKQLGVAAYTRPRRQSLS
;
A
#
# COMPACT_ATOMS: atom_id res chain seq x y z
N MET A 1 -18.34 -0.82 11.65
CA MET A 1 -18.36 -0.72 10.17
C MET A 1 -18.36 0.73 9.72
N ILE A 2 -19.22 1.60 10.27
CA ILE A 2 -19.18 3.06 10.03
C ILE A 2 -17.77 3.63 10.22
N ASP A 3 -17.06 3.27 11.30
CA ASP A 3 -15.69 3.75 11.52
C ASP A 3 -14.71 3.27 10.44
N ILE A 4 -14.92 2.09 9.86
CA ILE A 4 -14.12 1.55 8.76
C ILE A 4 -14.38 2.36 7.49
N ILE A 5 -15.65 2.60 7.15
CA ILE A 5 -16.05 3.44 6.01
C ILE A 5 -15.45 4.84 6.16
N LYS A 6 -15.52 5.43 7.35
CA LYS A 6 -14.93 6.74 7.67
C LYS A 6 -13.41 6.73 7.45
N GLN A 7 -12.70 5.72 7.96
CA GLN A 7 -11.25 5.61 7.77
C GLN A 7 -10.87 5.45 6.30
N VAL A 8 -11.59 4.63 5.54
CA VAL A 8 -11.34 4.46 4.10
C VAL A 8 -11.61 5.78 3.35
N SER A 9 -12.67 6.52 3.71
CA SER A 9 -12.95 7.85 3.13
C SER A 9 -11.81 8.84 3.39
N GLN A 10 -11.23 8.84 4.61
CA GLN A 10 -10.09 9.69 4.95
C GLN A 10 -8.84 9.35 4.13
N ILE A 11 -8.60 8.06 3.85
CA ILE A 11 -7.50 7.65 2.95
C ILE A 11 -7.79 8.13 1.53
N ARG A 12 -9.04 8.06 1.07
CA ARG A 12 -9.43 8.55 -0.25
C ARG A 12 -9.17 10.05 -0.42
N GLU A 13 -9.55 10.88 0.55
CA GLU A 13 -9.25 12.32 0.55
C GLU A 13 -7.73 12.58 0.53
N LYS A 14 -6.96 11.77 1.24
CA LYS A 14 -5.49 11.85 1.22
C LYS A 14 -4.93 11.53 -0.18
N LEU A 15 -5.45 10.49 -0.83
CA LEU A 15 -5.03 10.09 -2.18
C LEU A 15 -5.30 11.19 -3.21
N GLU A 16 -6.44 11.87 -3.13
CA GLU A 16 -6.76 13.00 -4.01
C GLU A 16 -5.69 14.10 -3.87
N ARG A 17 -5.38 14.53 -2.64
CA ARG A 17 -4.33 15.52 -2.38
C ARG A 17 -2.96 15.09 -2.89
N TYR A 18 -2.60 13.82 -2.69
CA TYR A 18 -1.32 13.28 -3.17
C TYR A 18 -1.28 13.14 -4.70
N GLY A 19 -2.42 12.82 -5.33
CA GLY A 19 -2.58 12.80 -6.78
C GLY A 19 -2.35 14.18 -7.38
N THR A 20 -3.03 15.22 -6.87
CA THR A 20 -2.83 16.60 -7.31
C THR A 20 -1.40 17.09 -7.07
N TRP A 21 -0.80 16.72 -5.93
CA TRP A 21 0.61 17.02 -5.66
C TRP A 21 1.53 16.45 -6.75
N LEU A 22 1.30 15.19 -7.16
CA LEU A 22 2.13 14.51 -8.15
C LEU A 22 1.96 15.12 -9.55
N GLU A 23 0.73 15.46 -9.93
CA GLU A 23 0.41 16.13 -11.20
C GLU A 23 1.11 17.48 -11.33
N GLY A 24 1.31 18.19 -10.23
CA GLY A 24 2.00 19.49 -10.22
C GLY A 24 3.46 19.44 -10.69
N PHE A 25 4.09 18.26 -10.73
CA PHE A 25 5.43 18.09 -11.31
C PHE A 25 5.42 17.87 -12.83
N ASN A 26 4.25 17.58 -13.41
CA ASN A 26 4.07 17.28 -14.84
C ASN A 26 5.06 16.22 -15.36
N ILE A 27 5.27 15.16 -14.59
CA ILE A 27 6.18 14.06 -14.95
C ILE A 27 5.33 12.94 -15.57
N GLY A 28 5.70 12.51 -16.78
CA GLY A 28 4.90 11.58 -17.60
C GLY A 28 4.84 10.12 -17.13
N PHE A 29 4.97 9.84 -15.82
CA PHE A 29 4.74 8.51 -15.26
C PHE A 29 3.33 8.38 -14.66
N CYS A 30 2.87 7.14 -14.50
CA CYS A 30 1.55 6.81 -13.98
C CYS A 30 1.29 7.42 -12.60
N ASN A 31 0.18 8.14 -12.44
CA ASN A 31 -0.28 8.63 -11.15
C ASN A 31 -0.92 7.50 -10.34
N GLY A 32 -0.09 6.78 -9.58
CA GLY A 32 -0.53 5.69 -8.72
C GLY A 32 -1.55 6.10 -7.66
N PHE A 33 -1.54 7.37 -7.19
CA PHE A 33 -2.52 7.82 -6.20
C PHE A 33 -3.94 7.86 -6.77
N ASN A 34 -4.11 8.35 -8.00
CA ASN A 34 -5.41 8.37 -8.68
C ASN A 34 -5.91 6.94 -8.94
N ALA A 35 -5.01 6.02 -9.30
CA ALA A 35 -5.36 4.61 -9.48
C ALA A 35 -5.82 3.96 -8.16
N VAL A 36 -5.10 4.18 -7.05
CA VAL A 36 -5.54 3.69 -5.73
C VAL A 36 -6.84 4.36 -5.28
N PHE A 37 -7.04 5.65 -5.60
CA PHE A 37 -8.28 6.38 -5.30
C PHE A 37 -9.49 5.70 -5.96
N ASN A 38 -9.35 5.30 -7.21
CA ASN A 38 -10.41 4.59 -7.94
C ASN A 38 -10.69 3.21 -7.32
N GLY A 39 -9.65 2.44 -7.00
CA GLY A 39 -9.80 1.15 -6.31
C GLY A 39 -10.47 1.28 -4.94
N LEU A 40 -10.14 2.34 -4.18
CA LEU A 40 -10.79 2.63 -2.91
C LEU A 40 -12.22 3.12 -3.05
N THR A 41 -12.58 3.79 -4.14
CA THR A 41 -13.96 4.20 -4.41
C THR A 41 -14.85 2.98 -4.55
N LEU A 42 -14.44 1.98 -5.33
CA LEU A 42 -15.15 0.70 -5.42
C LEU A 42 -15.24 -0.02 -4.07
N THR A 43 -14.18 0.04 -3.27
CA THR A 43 -14.17 -0.53 -1.92
C THR A 43 -15.18 0.16 -1.00
N LEU A 44 -15.29 1.49 -1.07
CA LEU A 44 -16.26 2.27 -0.29
C LEU A 44 -17.69 1.94 -0.70
N GLU A 45 -17.96 1.91 -2.00
CA GLU A 45 -19.28 1.55 -2.54
C GLU A 45 -19.69 0.13 -2.09
N LEU A 46 -18.75 -0.82 -2.13
CA LEU A 46 -18.98 -2.18 -1.65
C LEU A 46 -19.24 -2.24 -0.14
N LEU A 47 -18.46 -1.53 0.66
CA LEU A 47 -18.64 -1.48 2.12
C LEU A 47 -19.96 -0.80 2.50
N ASP A 48 -20.33 0.28 1.81
CA ASP A 48 -21.59 0.99 2.05
C ASP A 48 -22.80 0.12 1.68
N TYR A 49 -22.77 -0.49 0.48
CA TYR A 49 -23.79 -1.45 0.07
C TYR A 49 -23.93 -2.59 1.09
N TYR A 50 -22.81 -3.20 1.47
CA TYR A 50 -22.80 -4.28 2.45
C TYR A 50 -23.33 -3.83 3.82
N TYR A 51 -22.96 -2.63 4.27
CA TYR A 51 -23.46 -2.04 5.50
C TYR A 51 -24.99 -1.89 5.49
N ASN A 52 -25.54 -1.34 4.41
CA ASN A 52 -26.98 -1.11 4.27
C ASN A 52 -27.75 -2.44 4.28
N VAL A 53 -27.25 -3.47 3.60
CA VAL A 53 -27.84 -4.82 3.63
C VAL A 53 -27.76 -5.42 5.04
N TRP A 54 -26.61 -5.32 5.69
CA TRP A 54 -26.41 -5.86 7.03
C TRP A 54 -27.26 -5.15 8.09
N ALA A 55 -27.36 -3.82 8.03
CA ALA A 55 -28.08 -3.00 8.99
C ALA A 55 -29.61 -3.12 8.88
N SER A 56 -30.12 -3.51 7.71
CA SER A 56 -31.55 -3.71 7.47
C SER A 56 -32.05 -5.10 7.86
N TYR A 57 -31.17 -6.00 8.30
CA TYR A 57 -31.55 -7.36 8.67
C TYR A 57 -32.36 -7.39 9.97
N ASP A 58 -33.58 -7.94 9.91
CA ASP A 58 -34.41 -8.13 11.10
C ASP A 58 -33.85 -9.26 11.99
N VAL A 59 -33.38 -8.89 13.17
CA VAL A 59 -32.81 -9.80 14.17
C VAL A 59 -33.82 -10.23 15.24
N SER A 60 -35.07 -9.76 15.17
CA SER A 60 -36.08 -10.00 16.23
C SER A 60 -36.41 -11.47 16.46
N ARG A 61 -36.20 -12.31 15.45
CA ARG A 61 -36.48 -13.75 15.47
C ARG A 61 -35.27 -14.63 15.72
N LEU A 62 -34.08 -14.05 15.89
CA LEU A 62 -32.84 -14.80 16.04
C LEU A 62 -32.52 -15.08 17.52
N SER A 63 -31.90 -16.23 17.78
CA SER A 63 -31.30 -16.52 19.08
C SER A 63 -30.05 -15.66 19.32
N ARG A 64 -29.59 -15.61 20.58
CA ARG A 64 -28.34 -14.91 20.91
C ARG A 64 -27.13 -15.53 20.22
N GLU A 65 -27.07 -16.86 20.16
CA GLU A 65 -25.98 -17.59 19.49
C GLU A 65 -25.93 -17.29 17.99
N GLU A 66 -27.10 -17.20 17.33
CA GLU A 66 -27.21 -16.84 15.92
C GLU A 66 -26.74 -15.41 15.66
N ILE A 67 -27.15 -14.46 16.52
CA ILE A 67 -26.70 -13.06 16.42
C ILE A 67 -25.18 -12.97 16.54
N GLU A 68 -24.59 -13.67 17.50
CA GLU A 68 -23.13 -13.69 17.69
C GLU A 68 -22.39 -14.34 16.52
N SER A 69 -22.90 -15.46 16.00
CA SER A 69 -22.32 -16.12 14.83
C SER A 69 -22.30 -15.19 13.63
N ARG A 70 -23.44 -14.57 13.32
CA ARG A 70 -23.54 -13.65 12.20
C ARG A 70 -22.64 -12.43 12.38
N ARG A 71 -22.47 -11.91 13.60
CA ARG A 71 -21.53 -10.81 13.89
C ARG A 71 -20.08 -11.20 13.59
N ARG A 72 -19.67 -12.43 13.92
CA ARG A 72 -18.33 -12.95 13.59
C ARG A 72 -18.13 -13.05 12.08
N GLU A 73 -19.08 -13.66 11.37
CA GLU A 73 -18.99 -13.77 9.90
C GLU A 73 -18.99 -12.38 9.22
N ASN A 74 -19.76 -11.43 9.74
CA ASN A 74 -19.75 -10.05 9.25
C ASN A 74 -18.38 -9.40 9.46
N ALA A 75 -17.73 -9.61 10.61
CA ALA A 75 -16.38 -9.13 10.83
C ALA A 75 -15.38 -9.74 9.84
N GLU A 76 -15.47 -11.05 9.57
CA GLU A 76 -14.63 -11.73 8.58
C GLU A 76 -14.84 -11.16 7.16
N ARG A 77 -16.08 -10.91 6.75
CA ARG A 77 -16.39 -10.32 5.44
C ARG A 77 -15.83 -8.90 5.29
N VAL A 78 -15.92 -8.07 6.33
CA VAL A 78 -15.31 -6.72 6.32
C VAL A 78 -13.79 -6.79 6.28
N ILE A 79 -13.17 -7.71 7.03
CA ILE A 79 -11.73 -7.97 6.95
C ILE A 79 -11.34 -8.39 5.53
N GLU A 80 -12.13 -9.27 4.90
CA GLU A 80 -11.87 -9.75 3.54
C GLU A 80 -11.93 -8.64 2.50
N ILE A 81 -12.99 -7.81 2.53
CA ILE A 81 -13.15 -6.65 1.64
C ILE A 81 -11.96 -5.68 1.78
N THR A 82 -11.59 -5.35 3.02
CA THR A 82 -10.46 -4.42 3.28
C THR A 82 -9.10 -5.04 2.96
N LYS A 83 -8.96 -6.37 3.09
CA LYS A 83 -7.78 -7.12 2.63
C LYS A 83 -7.61 -7.04 1.12
N TRP A 84 -8.69 -7.21 0.35
CA TRP A 84 -8.64 -7.06 -1.12
C TRP A 84 -8.19 -5.66 -1.52
N ALA A 85 -8.76 -4.64 -0.90
CA ALA A 85 -8.37 -3.24 -1.14
C ALA A 85 -6.89 -2.99 -0.83
N PHE A 86 -6.37 -3.54 0.27
CA PHE A 86 -4.94 -3.45 0.60
C PHE A 86 -4.05 -4.14 -0.45
N ILE A 87 -4.41 -5.34 -0.90
CA ILE A 87 -3.64 -6.09 -1.91
C ILE A 87 -3.63 -5.35 -3.25
N ASP A 88 -4.78 -4.81 -3.66
CA ASP A 88 -4.94 -4.04 -4.88
C ASP A 88 -4.09 -2.76 -4.83
N ALA A 89 -4.21 -1.97 -3.75
CA ALA A 89 -3.41 -0.77 -3.55
C ALA A 89 -1.90 -1.04 -3.59
N MET A 90 -1.43 -2.10 -2.94
CA MET A 90 -0.01 -2.51 -2.99
C MET A 90 0.45 -2.88 -4.41
N SER A 91 -0.43 -3.49 -5.20
CA SER A 91 -0.14 -3.89 -6.58
C SER A 91 -0.06 -2.68 -7.51
N ILE A 92 -1.00 -1.74 -7.36
CA ILE A 92 -0.99 -0.44 -8.06
C ILE A 92 0.28 0.33 -7.72
N ILE A 93 0.61 0.46 -6.44
CA ILE A 93 1.81 1.19 -5.99
C ILE A 93 3.08 0.55 -6.56
N GLU A 94 3.21 -0.78 -6.54
CA GLU A 94 4.36 -1.48 -7.11
C GLU A 94 4.52 -1.17 -8.61
N PHE A 95 3.42 -1.17 -9.37
CA PHE A 95 3.43 -0.85 -10.79
C PHE A 95 3.84 0.62 -11.02
N SER A 96 3.17 1.56 -10.35
CA SER A 96 3.42 2.99 -10.54
C SER A 96 4.82 3.41 -10.06
N LEU A 97 5.35 2.79 -9.01
CA LEU A 97 6.71 3.06 -8.56
C LEU A 97 7.76 2.54 -9.56
N LYS A 98 7.55 1.36 -10.17
CA LYS A 98 8.43 0.88 -11.26
C LYS A 98 8.45 1.85 -12.42
N ASP A 99 7.29 2.38 -12.79
CA ASP A 99 7.17 3.36 -13.86
C ASP A 99 7.88 4.69 -13.52
N ALA A 100 7.67 5.19 -12.31
CA ALA A 100 8.34 6.40 -11.82
C ALA A 100 9.87 6.25 -11.82
N VAL A 101 10.39 5.14 -11.30
CA VAL A 101 11.84 4.86 -11.30
C VAL A 101 12.37 4.78 -12.74
N ARG A 102 11.66 4.11 -13.64
CA ARG A 102 12.05 4.00 -15.05
C ARG A 102 12.22 5.37 -15.73
N ILE A 103 11.45 6.37 -15.32
CA ILE A 103 11.48 7.71 -15.91
C ILE A 103 12.45 8.64 -15.18
N VAL A 104 12.45 8.64 -13.84
CA VAL A 104 13.21 9.61 -13.02
C VAL A 104 14.67 9.20 -12.80
N ASP A 105 14.93 7.91 -12.57
CA ASP A 105 16.28 7.38 -12.41
C ASP A 105 16.37 5.92 -12.89
N PRO A 106 16.51 5.71 -14.22
CA PRO A 106 16.61 4.37 -14.79
C PRO A 106 17.82 3.57 -14.28
N SER A 107 18.83 4.22 -13.69
CA SER A 107 20.03 3.56 -13.18
C SER A 107 19.73 2.64 -11.98
N ILE A 108 18.65 2.91 -11.24
CA ILE A 108 18.14 2.03 -10.16
C ILE A 108 17.77 0.67 -10.74
N LEU A 109 16.95 0.63 -11.80
CA LEU A 109 16.54 -0.64 -12.41
C LEU A 109 17.73 -1.38 -13.01
N LYS A 110 18.64 -0.67 -13.70
CA LYS A 110 19.87 -1.27 -14.26
C LYS A 110 20.76 -1.90 -13.18
N SER A 111 20.91 -1.23 -12.04
CA SER A 111 21.67 -1.76 -10.89
C SER A 111 21.06 -3.06 -10.35
N ILE A 112 19.74 -3.08 -10.17
CA ILE A 112 19.01 -4.26 -9.73
C ILE A 112 19.16 -5.40 -10.75
N GLU A 113 18.97 -5.11 -12.04
CA GLU A 113 19.10 -6.10 -13.11
C GLU A 113 20.51 -6.70 -13.15
N ALA A 114 21.55 -5.87 -13.10
CA ALA A 114 22.93 -6.31 -13.06
C ALA A 114 23.23 -7.18 -11.84
N ARG A 115 22.65 -6.86 -10.67
CA ARG A 115 22.80 -7.68 -9.45
C ARG A 115 22.11 -9.03 -9.59
N LYS A 116 20.89 -9.07 -10.12
CA LYS A 116 20.10 -10.31 -10.25
C LYS A 116 20.51 -11.18 -11.45
N SER A 117 21.17 -10.61 -12.45
CA SER A 117 21.67 -11.35 -13.62
C SER A 117 23.03 -12.00 -13.42
N ARG A 118 23.78 -11.65 -12.36
CA ARG A 118 25.05 -12.30 -12.00
C ARG A 118 24.83 -13.81 -11.83
N GLY A 119 25.31 -14.58 -12.80
CA GLY A 119 25.20 -16.05 -12.84
C GLY A 119 24.04 -16.61 -13.68
N CYS A 120 23.17 -15.77 -14.25
CA CYS A 120 22.01 -16.21 -15.05
C CYS A 120 22.10 -15.68 -16.49
N ARG A 121 22.65 -16.48 -17.41
CA ARG A 121 22.59 -16.17 -18.85
C ARG A 121 21.17 -16.49 -19.36
N ARG A 122 20.40 -15.46 -19.75
CA ARG A 122 19.16 -15.51 -20.57
C ARG A 122 17.77 -15.59 -19.90
N LYS A 123 17.61 -15.39 -18.59
CA LYS A 123 16.26 -15.26 -18.00
C LYS A 123 15.87 -13.79 -17.83
N ARG A 124 14.63 -13.45 -18.22
CA ARG A 124 14.01 -12.16 -17.91
C ARG A 124 14.06 -11.95 -16.40
N VAL A 125 14.69 -10.86 -15.96
CA VAL A 125 14.79 -10.51 -14.53
C VAL A 125 13.47 -9.89 -14.09
N PHE A 126 12.82 -10.49 -13.11
CA PHE A 126 11.67 -9.88 -12.46
C PHE A 126 12.16 -8.96 -11.34
N ILE A 127 11.82 -7.68 -11.44
CA ILE A 127 12.05 -6.66 -10.41
C ILE A 127 10.76 -6.52 -9.62
N TYR A 128 10.82 -6.72 -8.31
CA TYR A 128 9.71 -6.56 -7.38
C TYR A 128 9.84 -5.24 -6.60
N LEU A 129 8.76 -4.82 -5.94
CA LEU A 129 8.77 -3.64 -5.07
C LEU A 129 9.92 -3.65 -4.05
N ARG A 130 10.17 -4.81 -3.44
CA ARG A 130 11.27 -5.01 -2.48
C ARG A 130 12.63 -4.64 -3.07
N ASP A 131 12.90 -5.06 -4.32
CA ASP A 131 14.18 -4.80 -4.96
C ASP A 131 14.42 -3.28 -5.13
N ILE A 132 13.36 -2.53 -5.45
CA ILE A 132 13.41 -1.07 -5.63
C ILE A 132 13.63 -0.36 -4.29
N VAL A 133 12.87 -0.75 -3.27
CA VAL A 133 12.96 -0.17 -1.93
C VAL A 133 14.36 -0.42 -1.33
N GLU A 134 14.90 -1.62 -1.49
CA GLU A 134 16.26 -1.95 -1.06
C GLU A 134 17.31 -1.14 -1.83
N GLU A 135 17.17 -0.97 -3.14
CA GLU A 135 18.09 -0.15 -3.93
C GLU A 135 18.05 1.33 -3.52
N LEU A 136 16.86 1.89 -3.29
CA LEU A 136 16.70 3.26 -2.80
C LEU A 136 17.32 3.44 -1.41
N LYS A 137 17.19 2.45 -0.53
CA LYS A 137 17.84 2.46 0.78
C LYS A 137 19.36 2.40 0.66
N ASN A 138 19.90 1.51 -0.18
CA ASN A 138 21.33 1.39 -0.41
C ASN A 138 21.97 2.66 -0.99
N ARG A 139 21.18 3.45 -1.73
CA ARG A 139 21.59 4.76 -2.27
C ARG A 139 21.42 5.91 -1.29
N ASN A 140 21.01 5.64 -0.04
CA ASN A 140 20.69 6.65 0.97
C ASN A 140 19.59 7.64 0.51
N CYS A 141 18.69 7.21 -0.39
CA CYS A 141 17.56 8.02 -0.81
C CYS A 141 16.38 7.93 0.17
N MET A 142 16.34 6.89 1.03
CA MET A 142 15.21 6.55 1.90
C MET A 142 15.64 6.42 3.36
N SER A 143 14.83 6.95 4.27
CA SER A 143 15.04 6.80 5.72
C SER A 143 14.81 5.35 6.18
N ASP A 144 15.38 4.99 7.34
CA ASP A 144 15.14 3.68 7.96
C ASP A 144 13.66 3.44 8.30
N GLU A 145 12.95 4.50 8.68
CA GLU A 145 11.52 4.43 8.98
C GLU A 145 10.70 4.02 7.77
N VAL A 146 10.85 4.72 6.63
CA VAL A 146 10.10 4.41 5.40
C VAL A 146 10.49 3.03 4.86
N TYR A 147 11.77 2.69 4.94
CA TYR A 147 12.24 1.36 4.59
C TYR A 147 11.60 0.28 5.46
N GLY A 148 11.57 0.46 6.78
CA GLY A 148 10.94 -0.45 7.74
C GLY A 148 9.44 -0.64 7.46
N ASN A 149 8.72 0.46 7.17
CA ASN A 149 7.32 0.41 6.78
C ASN A 149 7.12 -0.47 5.53
N TRP A 150 7.93 -0.28 4.49
CA TRP A 150 7.86 -1.13 3.29
C TRP A 150 8.14 -2.60 3.57
N ILE A 151 9.14 -2.91 4.38
CA ILE A 151 9.43 -4.30 4.74
C ILE A 151 8.22 -4.94 5.43
N THR A 152 7.59 -4.23 6.37
CA THR A 152 6.35 -4.70 7.02
C THR A 152 5.22 -4.89 6.01
N LEU A 153 4.92 -3.89 5.18
CA LEU A 153 3.83 -3.92 4.20
C LEU A 153 4.00 -5.06 3.18
N ILE A 154 5.21 -5.22 2.63
CA ILE A 154 5.53 -6.29 1.67
C ILE A 154 5.42 -7.67 2.34
N THR A 155 5.92 -7.81 3.57
CA THR A 155 5.80 -9.07 4.31
C THR A 155 4.33 -9.43 4.55
N ILE A 156 3.50 -8.48 4.97
CA ILE A 156 2.07 -8.76 5.17
C ILE A 156 1.36 -9.07 3.86
N ARG A 157 1.59 -8.30 2.78
CA ARG A 157 1.01 -8.58 1.45
C ARG A 157 1.34 -10.00 0.99
N ASN A 158 2.61 -10.39 1.05
CA ASN A 158 3.03 -11.73 0.62
C ASN A 158 2.39 -12.82 1.47
N LEU A 159 2.31 -12.61 2.79
CA LEU A 159 1.68 -13.53 3.73
C LEU A 159 0.19 -13.75 3.38
N VAL A 160 -0.55 -12.69 3.11
CA VAL A 160 -1.99 -12.81 2.80
C VAL A 160 -2.27 -13.33 1.39
N VAL A 161 -1.39 -13.05 0.42
CA VAL A 161 -1.55 -13.50 -0.97
C VAL A 161 -1.12 -14.96 -1.17
N HIS A 162 -0.03 -15.40 -0.54
CA HIS A 162 0.58 -16.70 -0.85
C HIS A 162 0.32 -17.77 0.20
N ASN A 163 0.11 -17.38 1.47
CA ASN A 163 0.02 -18.35 2.57
C ASN A 163 -1.35 -18.37 3.24
N ASN A 164 -2.40 -17.82 2.61
CA ASN A 164 -3.72 -17.66 3.24
C ASN A 164 -3.65 -16.98 4.61
N ALA A 165 -2.72 -16.03 4.74
CA ALA A 165 -2.39 -15.34 5.99
C ALA A 165 -1.76 -16.20 7.10
N ILE A 166 -1.30 -17.43 6.83
CA ILE A 166 -0.62 -18.31 7.81
C ILE A 166 0.87 -18.03 7.85
N ALA A 167 1.41 -17.71 9.03
CA ALA A 167 2.81 -17.35 9.17
C ALA A 167 3.77 -18.55 9.18
N ASP A 168 4.90 -18.42 8.47
CA ASP A 168 5.93 -19.46 8.39
C ASP A 168 6.93 -19.42 9.56
N SER A 169 6.97 -18.30 10.28
CA SER A 169 7.91 -18.06 11.37
C SER A 169 7.32 -17.15 12.44
N ASN A 170 7.89 -17.21 13.64
CA ASN A 170 7.59 -16.26 14.70
C ASN A 170 8.32 -14.94 14.41
N LYS A 171 7.59 -13.84 14.32
CA LYS A 171 8.17 -12.52 14.04
C LYS A 171 7.29 -11.41 14.60
N VAL A 172 7.90 -10.34 15.08
CA VAL A 172 7.20 -9.08 15.38
C VAL A 172 7.56 -8.08 14.28
N LEU A 173 6.54 -7.58 13.59
CA LEU A 173 6.67 -6.49 12.62
C LEU A 173 6.17 -5.19 13.27
N ARG A 174 6.74 -4.07 12.87
CA ARG A 174 6.36 -2.74 13.36
C ARG A 174 6.11 -1.80 12.19
N ILE A 175 5.08 -0.97 12.31
CA ILE A 175 4.73 0.08 11.36
C ILE A 175 3.95 1.17 12.08
N GLY A 176 4.53 2.37 12.16
CA GLY A 176 4.00 3.42 13.05
C GLY A 176 3.87 2.93 14.50
N ASP A 177 2.67 3.08 15.07
CA ASP A 177 2.30 2.61 16.41
C ASP A 177 1.82 1.14 16.45
N MET A 178 1.76 0.47 15.28
CA MET A 178 1.28 -0.91 15.19
C MET A 178 2.41 -1.91 15.44
N GLU A 179 2.16 -2.85 16.36
CA GLU A 179 2.94 -4.09 16.48
C GLU A 179 2.12 -5.28 15.96
N ILE A 180 2.70 -6.02 15.02
CA ILE A 180 2.05 -7.14 14.34
C ILE A 180 2.81 -8.41 14.68
N TYR A 181 2.13 -9.28 15.42
CA TYR A 181 2.69 -10.52 15.93
C TYR A 181 2.36 -11.69 14.98
N LEU A 182 3.37 -12.16 14.27
CA LEU A 182 3.30 -13.37 13.46
C LEU A 182 3.70 -14.57 14.34
N LYS A 183 2.84 -15.58 14.43
CA LYS A 183 3.11 -16.84 15.12
C LYS A 183 3.10 -17.97 14.11
N LYS A 184 4.18 -18.76 14.06
CA LYS A 184 4.35 -19.87 13.11
C LYS A 184 3.15 -20.81 13.15
N GLY A 185 2.63 -21.15 11.97
CA GLY A 185 1.47 -22.04 11.78
C GLY A 185 0.13 -21.41 12.18
N GLN A 186 0.11 -20.13 12.59
CA GLN A 186 -1.13 -19.43 12.91
C GLN A 186 -1.49 -18.43 11.83
N MET A 187 -2.79 -18.31 11.59
CA MET A 187 -3.34 -17.26 10.74
C MET A 187 -3.15 -15.90 11.42
N LEU A 188 -2.78 -14.91 10.62
CA LEU A 188 -2.68 -13.52 11.03
C LEU A 188 -4.01 -13.08 11.65
N LYS A 189 -3.95 -12.58 12.89
CA LYS A 189 -5.09 -11.99 13.57
C LYS A 189 -4.90 -10.49 13.65
N GLY A 190 -5.95 -9.75 13.31
CA GLY A 190 -5.97 -8.30 13.35
C GLY A 190 -7.31 -7.79 13.85
N LYS A 191 -7.33 -6.53 14.28
CA LYS A 191 -8.58 -5.80 14.50
C LYS A 191 -9.28 -5.55 13.16
N LEU A 192 -10.56 -5.19 13.20
CA LEU A 192 -11.38 -4.95 12.01
C LEU A 192 -10.77 -3.88 11.06
N ASP A 193 -10.04 -2.91 11.63
CA ASP A 193 -9.38 -1.81 10.93
C ASP A 193 -7.95 -2.13 10.46
N PHE A 194 -7.48 -3.36 10.65
CA PHE A 194 -6.09 -3.74 10.43
C PHE A 194 -5.60 -3.43 9.00
N PHE A 195 -6.30 -3.90 7.97
CA PHE A 195 -5.90 -3.67 6.57
C PHE A 195 -6.08 -2.21 6.14
N VAL A 196 -7.05 -1.50 6.71
CA VAL A 196 -7.26 -0.07 6.44
C VAL A 196 -6.08 0.75 6.97
N LYS A 197 -5.59 0.43 8.19
CA LYS A 197 -4.39 1.06 8.75
C LYS A 197 -3.14 0.77 7.93
N LEU A 198 -2.94 -0.49 7.52
CA LEU A 198 -1.82 -0.85 6.64
C LEU A 198 -1.87 -0.10 5.31
N MET A 199 -3.06 0.05 4.72
CA MET A 199 -3.24 0.81 3.49
C MET A 199 -2.94 2.30 3.67
N ASN A 200 -3.36 2.91 4.79
CA ASN A 200 -2.97 4.28 5.11
C ASN A 200 -1.44 4.44 5.15
N HIS A 201 -0.73 3.52 5.82
CA HIS A 201 0.74 3.51 5.83
C HIS A 201 1.36 3.25 4.45
N ALA A 202 0.74 2.42 3.61
CA ALA A 202 1.21 2.18 2.25
C ALA A 202 1.15 3.45 1.39
N VAL A 203 0.05 4.20 1.49
CA VAL A 203 -0.15 5.47 0.78
C VAL A 203 0.87 6.52 1.23
N ASP A 204 1.09 6.65 2.54
CA ASP A 204 2.10 7.57 3.07
C ASP A 204 3.52 7.16 2.70
N SER A 205 3.84 5.86 2.78
CA SER A 205 5.16 5.34 2.39
C SER A 205 5.41 5.54 0.89
N TYR A 206 4.39 5.41 0.05
CA TYR A 206 4.49 5.68 -1.38
C TYR A 206 4.79 7.14 -1.68
N LYS A 207 4.07 8.06 -1.03
CA LYS A 207 4.31 9.50 -1.12
C LYS A 207 5.75 9.88 -0.75
N GLN A 208 6.21 9.40 0.39
CA GLN A 208 7.57 9.67 0.86
C GLN A 208 8.63 9.05 -0.07
N THR A 209 8.34 7.88 -0.65
CA THR A 209 9.23 7.22 -1.61
C THR A 209 9.35 8.01 -2.91
N LEU A 210 8.25 8.58 -3.42
CA LEU A 210 8.30 9.44 -4.60
C LEU A 210 9.06 10.75 -4.32
N GLU A 211 8.86 11.37 -3.16
CA GLU A 211 9.65 12.56 -2.76
C GLU A 211 11.14 12.25 -2.68
N ALA A 212 11.49 11.12 -2.07
CA ALA A 212 12.84 10.61 -2.02
C ALA A 212 13.43 10.39 -3.42
N LEU A 213 12.69 9.74 -4.32
CA LEU A 213 13.15 9.47 -5.69
C LEU A 213 13.43 10.77 -6.46
N LEU A 214 12.51 11.74 -6.39
CA LEU A 214 12.61 13.02 -7.10
C LEU A 214 13.77 13.87 -6.56
N THR A 215 14.03 13.83 -5.25
CA THR A 215 15.12 14.60 -4.63
C THR A 215 16.47 13.90 -4.75
N CYS A 216 16.53 12.57 -4.69
CA CYS A 216 17.78 11.82 -4.77
C CYS A 216 18.43 11.89 -6.16
N SER A 217 17.62 11.81 -7.24
CA SER A 217 18.09 11.99 -8.61
C SER A 217 18.73 13.38 -8.82
N SER A 218 18.14 14.44 -8.25
CA SER A 218 18.68 15.80 -8.37
C SER A 218 20.05 15.98 -7.71
N LYS A 219 20.31 15.30 -6.59
CA LYS A 219 21.62 15.32 -5.91
C LYS A 219 22.71 14.61 -6.73
N GLN A 220 22.34 13.59 -7.50
CA GLN A 220 23.30 12.85 -8.32
C GLN A 220 23.63 13.55 -9.65
N LEU A 221 22.70 14.35 -10.18
CA LEU A 221 22.88 15.01 -11.48
C LEU A 221 23.43 16.45 -11.38
N GLY A 222 23.48 17.06 -10.20
CA GLY A 222 23.95 18.45 -10.03
C GLY A 222 23.06 19.50 -10.71
N VAL A 223 21.82 19.12 -11.06
CA VAL A 223 20.85 19.96 -11.78
C VAL A 223 19.82 20.53 -10.80
N ALA A 224 19.40 21.78 -11.02
CA ALA A 224 18.29 22.39 -10.30
C ALA A 224 17.06 21.46 -10.35
N ALA A 225 16.69 20.95 -9.18
CA ALA A 225 15.72 19.90 -8.99
C ALA A 225 14.35 20.18 -9.66
N TYR A 226 13.52 19.15 -9.76
CA TYR A 226 12.06 19.28 -9.86
C TYR A 226 11.53 20.05 -8.64
N THR A 227 11.74 21.37 -8.62
CA THR A 227 11.61 22.21 -7.44
C THR A 227 10.22 22.82 -7.41
N ARG A 228 9.37 22.13 -6.63
CA ARG A 228 8.00 22.45 -6.24
C ARG A 228 6.97 22.42 -7.37
N PRO A 229 5.76 21.87 -7.09
CA PRO A 229 4.65 21.95 -8.03
C PRO A 229 4.36 23.42 -8.36
N ARG A 230 4.14 23.74 -9.64
CA ARG A 230 3.71 25.09 -10.05
C ARG A 230 2.43 25.42 -9.29
N ARG A 231 2.42 26.53 -8.54
CA ARG A 231 1.19 27.07 -7.97
C ARG A 231 0.22 27.30 -9.14
N GLN A 232 -0.84 26.50 -9.24
CA GLN A 232 -1.97 26.88 -10.06
C GLN A 232 -2.56 28.14 -9.40
N SER A 233 -2.40 29.28 -10.07
CA SER A 233 -3.18 30.47 -9.77
C SER A 233 -4.64 30.12 -10.00
N LEU A 234 -5.42 30.08 -8.92
CA LEU A 234 -6.88 30.12 -9.00
C LEU A 234 -7.25 31.41 -9.73
N SER A 235 -7.78 31.28 -10.95
CA SER A 235 -8.48 32.33 -11.68
C SER A 235 -9.97 32.06 -11.65
#